data_AF-A0AB33ILZ2-F1
#
_entry.id   AF-A0AB33ILZ2-F1
#
_cell.length_a   1.000
_cell.length_b   1.000
_cell.length_c   1.000
_cell.angle_alpha   90.00
_cell.angle_beta   90.00
_cell.angle_gamma   90.00
#
_symmetry.space_group_name_H-M   'P 1'
#
loop_
_entity.id
_entity.type
_entity.pdbx_description
1 polymer ?
#
loop_
_entity_poly.entity_id
_entity_poly.type
_entity_poly.pdbx_seq_one_letter_code
_entity_poly.pdbx_strand_id
1 'polypeptide(L)'
;MSFSDDRYSPSRASAGRQNGSSNGLSSILRLGIWSVLYFLFYMAQQIAELLAPLLLIAGVGWAALPHVVNAVSSSASHVDAQAHDVMSHVSEAIPHEVMMGSHLLTPSGLIFDGILLMAVAAFGATLSAIAARSM
;
A
#
# COMPACT_ATOMS: atom_id res chain seq x y z
N MET A 1 -71.81 -20.35 13.06
CA MET A 1 -70.85 -21.41 12.70
C MET A 1 -70.94 -21.65 11.20
N SER A 2 -69.92 -21.24 10.45
CA SER A 2 -69.71 -21.67 9.07
C SER A 2 -68.20 -21.62 8.84
N PHE A 3 -67.56 -22.78 8.94
CA PHE A 3 -66.16 -23.00 8.60
C PHE A 3 -66.13 -23.45 7.14
N SER A 4 -65.54 -22.63 6.27
CA SER A 4 -65.19 -23.02 4.91
C SER A 4 -63.67 -23.12 4.83
N ASP A 5 -63.20 -24.34 5.02
CA ASP A 5 -61.86 -24.81 4.66
C ASP A 5 -61.78 -24.96 3.13
N ASP A 6 -61.14 -24.02 2.45
CA ASP A 6 -60.70 -24.22 1.06
C ASP A 6 -59.17 -24.11 0.96
N ARG A 7 -58.57 -25.24 1.34
CA ARG A 7 -57.43 -25.92 0.73
C ARG A 7 -56.42 -25.06 -0.04
N TYR A 8 -55.27 -24.91 0.59
CA TYR A 8 -53.95 -24.89 -0.04
C TYR A 8 -53.91 -25.75 -1.31
N SER A 9 -53.65 -25.11 -2.46
CA SER A 9 -53.16 -25.80 -3.66
C SER A 9 -51.63 -25.70 -3.69
N PRO A 10 -50.88 -26.79 -3.41
CA PRO A 10 -49.46 -26.80 -3.68
C PRO A 10 -49.29 -27.13 -5.16
N SER A 11 -49.16 -26.10 -5.99
CA SER A 11 -48.67 -26.28 -7.37
C SER A 11 -47.21 -26.71 -7.30
N ARG A 12 -47.00 -28.03 -7.24
CA ARG A 12 -45.71 -28.68 -7.38
C ARG A 12 -45.16 -28.42 -8.78
N ALA A 13 -44.00 -27.78 -8.79
CA ALA A 13 -42.83 -28.10 -9.61
C ALA A 13 -42.99 -28.23 -11.13
N SER A 14 -42.25 -27.38 -11.84
CA SER A 14 -41.34 -27.88 -12.87
C SER A 14 -40.17 -26.92 -13.01
N ALA A 15 -39.00 -27.44 -12.64
CA ALA A 15 -37.70 -26.83 -12.79
C ALA A 15 -37.44 -26.41 -14.24
N GLY A 16 -37.57 -25.10 -14.52
CA GLY A 16 -36.99 -24.47 -15.70
C GLY A 16 -35.50 -24.19 -15.47
N ARG A 17 -34.69 -25.22 -15.16
CA ARG A 17 -33.23 -25.11 -15.18
C ARG A 17 -32.72 -25.63 -16.53
N GLN A 18 -33.06 -24.89 -17.58
CA GLN A 18 -32.44 -24.94 -18.89
C GLN A 18 -31.72 -23.58 -19.01
N ASN A 19 -30.39 -23.48 -18.95
CA ASN A 19 -29.49 -23.91 -20.00
C ASN A 19 -28.05 -23.95 -19.42
N GLY A 20 -27.52 -25.14 -19.17
CA GLY A 20 -26.15 -25.33 -18.71
C GLY A 20 -25.33 -25.98 -19.80
N SER A 21 -24.30 -25.29 -20.31
CA SER A 21 -22.98 -25.90 -20.58
C SER A 21 -21.91 -24.87 -20.93
N SER A 22 -22.23 -23.74 -21.58
CA SER A 22 -21.24 -22.72 -21.97
C SER A 22 -21.04 -21.57 -20.96
N ASN A 23 -22.06 -21.28 -20.14
CA ASN A 23 -22.00 -20.18 -19.17
C ASN A 23 -21.30 -20.55 -17.85
N GLY A 24 -21.27 -21.82 -17.47
CA GLY A 24 -20.61 -22.25 -16.23
C GLY A 24 -19.10 -22.08 -16.29
N LEU A 25 -18.48 -22.54 -17.40
CA LEU A 25 -17.04 -22.39 -17.62
C LEU A 25 -16.63 -20.93 -17.80
N SER A 26 -17.42 -20.12 -18.50
CA SER A 26 -17.12 -18.68 -18.67
C SER A 26 -17.28 -17.90 -17.35
N SER A 27 -18.28 -18.24 -16.53
CA SER A 27 -18.43 -17.68 -15.18
C SER A 27 -17.27 -18.05 -14.27
N ILE A 28 -16.78 -19.30 -14.32
CA ILE A 28 -15.62 -19.73 -13.53
C ILE A 28 -14.34 -19.02 -13.98
N LEU A 29 -14.11 -18.92 -15.29
CA LEU A 29 -12.96 -18.19 -15.83
C LEU A 29 -12.97 -16.72 -15.42
N ARG A 30 -14.13 -16.07 -15.56
CA ARG A 30 -14.32 -14.67 -15.15
C ARG A 30 -14.09 -14.49 -13.66
N LEU A 31 -14.61 -15.38 -12.81
CA LEU A 31 -14.39 -15.35 -11.37
C LEU A 31 -12.90 -15.52 -11.03
N GLY A 32 -12.22 -16.45 -11.70
CA GLY A 32 -10.77 -16.67 -11.54
C GLY A 32 -9.96 -15.42 -11.90
N ILE A 33 -10.26 -14.79 -13.04
CA ILE A 33 -9.59 -13.54 -13.47
C ILE A 33 -9.80 -12.43 -12.44
N TRP A 34 -11.04 -12.20 -12.01
CA TRP A 34 -11.31 -11.18 -11.00
C TRP A 34 -10.66 -11.50 -9.66
N SER A 35 -10.56 -12.78 -9.28
CA SER A 35 -9.94 -13.19 -8.01
C SER A 35 -8.45 -12.95 -8.03
N VAL A 36 -7.77 -13.25 -9.14
CA VAL A 36 -6.35 -12.96 -9.31
C VAL A 36 -6.09 -11.45 -9.31
N LEU A 37 -6.90 -10.67 -10.01
CA LEU A 37 -6.76 -9.20 -10.02
C LEU A 37 -6.98 -8.62 -8.61
N TYR A 38 -8.05 -9.02 -7.94
CA TYR A 38 -8.33 -8.58 -6.57
C TYR A 38 -7.17 -8.93 -5.62
N PHE A 39 -6.65 -10.15 -5.71
CA PHE A 39 -5.50 -10.60 -4.92
C PHE A 39 -4.26 -9.75 -5.18
N LEU A 40 -3.90 -9.52 -6.45
CA LEU A 40 -2.69 -8.76 -6.82
C LEU A 40 -2.75 -7.31 -6.32
N PHE A 41 -3.90 -6.63 -6.48
CA PHE A 41 -4.06 -5.27 -5.99
C PHE A 41 -4.02 -5.19 -4.47
N TYR A 42 -4.66 -6.14 -3.78
CA TYR A 42 -4.64 -6.19 -2.32
C TYR A 42 -3.24 -6.51 -1.78
N MET A 43 -2.49 -7.40 -2.46
CA MET A 43 -1.10 -7.71 -2.12
C MET A 43 -0.19 -6.48 -2.31
N ALA A 44 -0.32 -5.78 -3.45
CA ALA A 44 0.43 -4.56 -3.71
C ALA A 44 0.12 -3.48 -2.65
N GLN A 45 -1.14 -3.36 -2.23
CA GLN A 45 -1.55 -2.47 -1.16
C GLN A 45 -0.88 -2.86 0.17
N GLN A 46 -0.87 -4.14 0.57
CA GLN A 46 -0.21 -4.56 1.81
C GLN A 46 1.30 -4.29 1.81
N ILE A 47 1.96 -4.55 0.68
CA ILE A 47 3.39 -4.23 0.54
C ILE A 47 3.60 -2.73 0.67
N ALA A 48 2.78 -1.92 0.01
CA ALA A 48 2.88 -0.47 0.06
C ALA A 48 2.55 0.09 1.46
N GLU A 49 1.55 -0.44 2.16
CA GLU A 49 1.21 -0.02 3.52
C GLU A 49 2.34 -0.31 4.51
N LEU A 50 3.14 -1.34 4.29
CA LEU A 50 4.33 -1.63 5.10
C LEU A 50 5.53 -0.79 4.66
N LEU A 51 5.81 -0.72 3.36
CA LEU A 51 7.04 -0.17 2.83
C LEU A 51 7.02 1.36 2.73
N ALA A 52 5.90 1.96 2.35
CA ALA A 52 5.77 3.42 2.25
C ALA A 52 6.10 4.16 3.55
N PRO A 53 5.54 3.80 4.73
CA PRO A 53 5.90 4.48 5.97
C PRO A 53 7.37 4.28 6.33
N LEU A 54 7.95 3.10 6.07
CA LEU A 54 9.37 2.86 6.31
C LEU A 54 10.26 3.75 5.44
N LEU A 55 9.96 3.86 4.14
CA LEU A 55 10.69 4.73 3.22
C LEU A 55 10.53 6.20 3.57
N LEU A 56 9.34 6.64 3.96
CA LEU A 56 9.10 8.01 4.41
C LEU A 56 9.86 8.33 5.69
N ILE A 57 9.81 7.46 6.71
CA ILE A 57 10.55 7.65 7.95
C ILE A 57 12.05 7.69 7.68
N ALA A 58 12.57 6.78 6.84
CA ALA A 58 13.98 6.75 6.47
C ALA A 58 14.38 8.01 5.70
N GLY A 59 13.62 8.41 4.68
CA GLY A 59 13.91 9.57 3.85
C GLY A 59 13.82 10.89 4.62
N VAL A 60 12.75 11.09 5.40
CA VAL A 60 12.60 12.29 6.25
C VAL A 60 13.63 12.29 7.37
N GLY A 61 13.88 11.15 8.02
CA GLY A 61 14.89 11.02 9.06
C GLY A 61 16.30 11.36 8.55
N TRP A 62 16.65 10.90 7.35
CA TRP A 62 17.91 11.24 6.70
C TRP A 62 17.96 12.72 6.31
N ALA A 63 16.91 13.27 5.71
CA ALA A 63 16.87 14.69 5.37
C ALA A 63 16.98 15.60 6.62
N ALA A 64 16.46 15.15 7.76
CA ALA A 64 16.51 15.88 9.02
C ALA A 64 17.87 15.77 9.74
N LEU A 65 18.65 14.72 9.50
CA LEU A 65 19.94 14.44 10.14
C LEU A 65 20.92 15.62 10.12
N PRO A 66 21.22 16.26 8.96
CA PRO A 66 22.14 17.41 8.92
C PRO A 66 21.59 18.62 9.69
N HIS A 67 20.27 18.84 9.70
CA HIS A 67 19.65 19.93 10.45
C HIS A 67 19.75 19.73 11.96
N VAL A 68 19.56 18.50 12.43
CA VAL A 68 19.70 18.15 13.86
C VAL A 68 21.16 18.29 14.30
N VAL A 69 22.11 17.79 13.51
CA VAL A 69 23.54 17.92 13.83
C VAL A 69 23.96 19.39 13.87
N ASN A 70 23.54 20.20 12.89
CA ASN A 70 23.86 21.63 12.87
C ASN A 70 23.25 22.39 14.06
N ALA A 71 22.02 22.05 14.48
CA ALA A 71 21.39 22.65 15.66
C ALA A 71 22.09 22.28 16.99
N VAL A 72 22.63 21.06 17.10
CA VAL A 72 23.43 20.64 18.25
C VAL A 72 24.81 21.31 18.23
N SER A 73 25.47 21.38 17.06
CA SER A 73 26.77 22.04 16.90
C SER A 73 26.70 23.55 17.22
N SER A 74 25.63 24.23 16.80
CA SER A 74 25.43 25.65 17.13
C SER A 74 25.18 25.89 18.62
N SER A 75 24.57 24.93 19.32
CA SER A 75 24.39 24.96 20.77
C SER A 75 25.68 24.63 21.55
N ALA A 76 26.55 23.79 20.97
CA ALA A 76 27.85 23.42 21.53
C ALA A 76 28.93 24.53 21.38
N SER A 77 28.67 25.56 20.58
CA SER A 77 29.54 26.74 20.43
C SER A 77 29.82 27.49 21.74
N HIS A 78 29.02 27.25 22.78
CA HIS A 78 29.21 27.80 24.11
C HIS A 78 30.16 27.01 25.02
N VAL A 79 30.64 25.81 24.64
CA VAL A 79 31.26 24.88 25.58
C VAL A 79 32.71 24.47 25.26
N ASP A 80 33.15 24.33 24.00
CA ASP A 80 34.58 24.08 23.73
C ASP A 80 34.95 24.19 22.23
N ALA A 81 36.02 24.92 21.90
CA ALA A 81 36.50 25.07 20.52
C ALA A 81 36.96 23.73 19.90
N GLN A 82 37.42 22.79 20.74
CA GLN A 82 37.83 21.46 20.32
C GLN A 82 36.63 20.54 19.99
N ALA A 83 35.50 20.69 20.71
CA ALA A 83 34.28 19.94 20.42
C ALA A 83 33.64 20.40 19.10
N HIS A 84 33.71 21.71 18.81
CA HIS A 84 33.20 22.28 17.57
C HIS A 84 33.95 21.77 16.33
N ASP A 85 35.27 21.59 16.41
CA ASP A 85 36.09 21.12 15.29
C ASP A 85 35.87 19.62 14.97
N VAL A 86 35.56 18.81 15.99
CA VAL A 86 35.17 17.40 15.78
C VAL A 86 33.75 17.32 15.22
N MET A 87 32.83 18.17 15.70
CA MET A 87 31.45 18.22 15.21
C MET A 87 31.35 18.69 13.76
N SER A 88 32.18 19.67 13.35
CA SER A 88 32.21 20.18 11.96
C SER A 88 32.66 19.09 10.98
N HIS A 89 33.72 18.35 11.31
CA HIS A 89 34.19 17.20 10.52
C HIS A 89 33.14 16.08 10.41
N VAL A 90 32.37 15.82 11.47
CA VAL A 90 31.30 14.81 11.45
C VAL A 90 30.09 15.28 10.63
N SER A 91 29.77 16.57 10.66
CA SER A 91 28.67 17.14 9.87
C SER A 91 28.95 17.14 8.36
N GLU A 92 30.22 17.30 7.97
CA GLU A 92 30.67 17.25 6.57
C GLU A 92 30.79 15.81 6.06
N ALA A 93 30.89 14.83 6.97
CA ALA A 93 30.92 13.40 6.66
C ALA A 93 29.52 12.76 6.50
N ILE A 94 28.42 13.51 6.71
CA ILE A 94 27.07 12.98 6.47
C ILE A 94 26.82 12.92 4.95
N PRO A 95 26.68 11.72 4.36
CA PRO A 95 26.53 11.61 2.92
C PRO A 95 25.17 12.15 2.47
N HIS A 96 25.18 13.03 1.46
CA HIS A 96 23.96 13.49 0.78
C HIS A 96 23.34 12.42 -0.14
N GLU A 97 24.15 11.44 -0.51
CA GLU A 97 23.78 10.29 -1.32
C GLU A 97 24.60 9.08 -0.85
N VAL A 98 23.98 7.90 -0.84
CA VAL A 98 24.68 6.65 -0.55
C VAL A 98 24.47 5.70 -1.72
N MET A 99 25.58 5.20 -2.24
CA MET A 99 25.57 4.19 -3.27
C MET A 99 25.47 2.81 -2.60
N MET A 100 24.31 2.14 -2.71
CA MET A 100 24.18 0.73 -2.35
C MET A 100 24.23 -0.11 -3.62
N GLY A 101 25.32 -0.86 -3.79
CA GLY A 101 25.55 -1.62 -5.02
C GLY A 101 25.64 -0.69 -6.23
N SER A 102 24.70 -0.79 -7.17
CA SER A 102 24.59 0.09 -8.34
C SER A 102 23.44 1.10 -8.26
N HIS A 103 22.77 1.22 -7.10
CA HIS A 103 21.64 2.13 -6.92
C HIS A 103 22.05 3.32 -6.05
N LEU A 104 21.76 4.52 -6.53
CA LEU A 104 22.02 5.76 -5.82
C LEU A 104 20.79 6.06 -4.95
N LEU A 105 20.96 5.94 -3.64
CA LEU A 105 19.92 6.26 -2.66
C LEU A 105 20.07 7.71 -2.23
N THR A 106 19.03 8.49 -2.49
CA THR A 106 18.90 9.86 -1.98
C THR A 106 17.72 9.95 -1.00
N PRO A 107 17.77 10.87 -0.02
CA PRO A 107 16.66 11.13 0.88
C PRO A 107 15.37 11.50 0.13
N SER A 108 15.49 12.31 -0.92
CA SER A 108 14.36 12.71 -1.77
C SER A 108 13.78 11.55 -2.57
N GLY A 109 14.63 10.64 -3.07
CA GLY A 109 14.19 9.41 -3.75
C GLY A 109 13.37 8.52 -2.82
N LEU A 110 13.85 8.28 -1.60
CA LEU A 110 13.11 7.50 -0.58
C LEU A 110 11.74 8.12 -0.27
N ILE A 111 11.66 9.44 -0.14
CA ILE A 111 10.39 10.14 0.12
C ILE A 111 9.44 9.99 -1.07
N PHE A 112 9.94 10.20 -2.30
CA PHE A 112 9.13 10.09 -3.50
C PHE A 112 8.61 8.66 -3.69
N ASP A 113 9.45 7.65 -3.49
CA ASP A 113 9.07 6.24 -3.58
C ASP A 113 8.00 5.89 -2.54
N GLY A 114 8.12 6.40 -1.30
CA GLY A 114 7.09 6.22 -0.28
C GLY A 114 5.74 6.83 -0.67
N ILE A 115 5.73 8.05 -1.20
CA ILE A 115 4.50 8.71 -1.70
C ILE A 115 3.92 7.94 -2.89
N LEU A 116 4.78 7.50 -3.83
CA LEU A 116 4.37 6.75 -5.01
C LEU A 116 3.75 5.41 -4.63
N LEU A 117 4.31 4.70 -3.64
CA LEU A 117 3.73 3.49 -3.08
C LEU A 117 2.36 3.74 -2.44
N MET A 118 2.18 4.84 -1.70
CA MET A 118 0.86 5.23 -1.18
C MET A 118 -0.15 5.48 -2.30
N ALA A 119 0.27 6.13 -3.39
CA ALA A 119 -0.58 6.34 -4.56
C ALA A 119 -0.97 5.00 -5.19
N VAL A 120 -0.01 4.10 -5.41
CA VAL A 120 -0.25 2.74 -5.92
C VAL A 120 -1.22 1.97 -5.01
N ALA A 121 -1.06 2.06 -3.69
CA ALA A 121 -1.98 1.45 -2.72
C ALA A 121 -3.41 1.98 -2.88
N ALA A 122 -3.58 3.29 -2.98
CA ALA A 122 -4.90 3.92 -3.16
C ALA A 122 -5.55 3.53 -4.50
N PHE A 123 -4.76 3.45 -5.58
CA PHE A 123 -5.23 2.94 -6.87
C PHE A 123 -5.59 1.45 -6.80
N GLY A 124 -4.77 0.64 -6.11
CA GLY A 124 -5.03 -0.78 -5.88
C GLY A 124 -6.34 -0.99 -5.10
N ALA A 125 -6.59 -0.20 -4.05
CA ALA A 125 -7.81 -0.25 -3.28
C ALA A 125 -9.06 0.07 -4.12
N THR A 126 -8.99 1.12 -4.96
CA THR A 126 -10.10 1.51 -5.83
C THR A 126 -10.38 0.47 -6.92
N LEU A 127 -9.34 -0.08 -7.54
CA LEU A 127 -9.46 -1.16 -8.53
C LEU A 127 -9.99 -2.46 -7.89
N SER A 128 -9.54 -2.78 -6.67
CA SER A 128 -10.05 -3.94 -5.92
C SER A 128 -11.53 -3.81 -5.58
N ALA A 129 -11.98 -2.61 -5.20
CA ALA A 129 -13.40 -2.36 -4.94
C ALA A 129 -14.26 -2.52 -6.20
N ILE A 130 -13.76 -2.07 -7.35
CA ILE A 130 -14.43 -2.27 -8.65
C ILE A 130 -14.46 -3.77 -9.02
N ALA A 131 -13.33 -4.46 -8.85
CA ALA A 131 -13.22 -5.89 -9.10
C ALA A 131 -14.21 -6.69 -8.25
N ALA A 132 -14.28 -6.42 -6.96
CA ALA A 132 -15.21 -7.07 -6.03
C ALA A 132 -16.69 -6.83 -6.41
N ARG A 133 -17.02 -5.67 -6.98
CA ARG A 133 -18.38 -5.36 -7.46
C ARG A 133 -18.75 -6.08 -8.76
N SER A 134 -17.75 -6.42 -9.57
CA SER A 134 -17.92 -7.01 -10.90
C SER A 134 -17.93 -8.54 -10.92
N MET A 135 -17.57 -9.14 -9.77
CA MET A 135 -17.87 -10.52 -9.37
C MET A 135 -19.34 -10.66 -8.97
#